data_AF-A0A8H7PQ82-F1
#
_entry.id   AF-A0A8H7PQ82-F1
#
_cell.length_a   1.000
_cell.length_b   1.000
_cell.length_c   1.000
_cell.angle_alpha   90.00
_cell.angle_beta   90.00
_cell.angle_gamma   90.00
#
_symmetry.space_group_name_H-M   'P 1'
#
loop_
_entity.id
_entity.type
_entity.pdbx_description
1 polymer ?
#
loop_
_entity_poly.entity_id
_entity_poly.type
_entity_poly.pdbx_seq_one_letter_code
_entity_poly.pdbx_strand_id
1 'polypeptide(L)'
;MTILNQQLRSEVIALYKQLVYLGRDYPAGYTNFFRPKLKAAFMKKRDLVDEAEIRKSIAFGNYIIKELEAMYYLKKYRTLRARYTVPEEDAHIALQKALESQRI
;
A
#
# COMPACT_ATOMS: atom_id res chain seq x y z
N MET A 1 35.71 -6.76 1.55
CA MET A 1 34.30 -6.54 1.96
C MET A 1 34.31 -5.56 3.11
N THR A 2 33.90 -4.31 2.87
CA THR A 2 33.88 -3.25 3.88
C THR A 2 32.63 -3.34 4.75
N ILE A 3 32.70 -2.92 6.02
CA ILE A 3 31.59 -2.93 6.99
C ILE A 3 30.34 -2.23 6.44
N LEU A 4 30.55 -1.16 5.66
CA LEU A 4 29.50 -0.37 5.01
C LEU A 4 28.65 -1.19 4.01
N ASN A 5 29.26 -2.14 3.30
CA ASN A 5 28.56 -3.03 2.37
C ASN A 5 27.63 -4.02 3.11
N GLN A 6 28.04 -4.47 4.30
CA GLN A 6 27.24 -5.39 5.11
C GLN A 6 25.97 -4.71 5.66
N GLN A 7 26.07 -3.44 6.06
CA GLN A 7 24.91 -2.65 6.51
C GLN A 7 23.88 -2.48 5.39
N LEU A 8 24.30 -2.03 4.21
CA LEU A 8 23.41 -1.87 3.05
C LEU A 8 22.75 -3.18 2.62
N ARG A 9 23.49 -4.29 2.65
CA ARG A 9 22.93 -5.61 2.36
C ARG A 9 21.80 -5.97 3.33
N SER A 10 21.97 -5.68 4.63
CA SER A 10 20.95 -5.94 5.64
C SER A 10 19.68 -5.11 5.39
N GLU A 11 19.83 -3.84 5.01
CA GLU A 11 18.72 -2.94 4.68
C GLU A 11 17.95 -3.41 3.46
N VAL A 12 18.65 -3.84 2.39
CA VAL A 12 18.01 -4.39 1.18
C VAL A 12 17.21 -5.66 1.50
N ILE A 13 17.73 -6.54 2.36
CA ILE A 13 17.02 -7.75 2.77
C ILE A 13 15.77 -7.41 3.58
N ALA A 14 15.87 -6.47 4.52
CA ALA A 14 14.73 -6.00 5.31
C ALA A 14 13.64 -5.39 4.40
N LEU A 15 14.05 -4.51 3.49
CA LEU A 15 13.17 -3.90 2.50
C LEU A 15 12.44 -4.94 1.65
N TYR A 16 13.16 -5.96 1.16
CA TYR A 16 12.54 -7.04 0.38
C TYR A 16 11.48 -7.79 1.19
N LYS A 17 11.77 -8.15 2.44
CA LYS A 17 10.81 -8.83 3.32
C LYS A 17 9.57 -7.97 3.59
N GLN A 18 9.76 -6.67 3.82
CA GLN A 18 8.66 -5.74 4.04
C GLN A 18 7.76 -5.59 2.81
N LEU A 19 8.34 -5.42 1.62
CA LEU A 19 7.59 -5.35 0.36
C LEU A 19 6.84 -6.66 0.07
N VAL A 20 7.47 -7.81 0.33
CA VAL A 20 6.82 -9.13 0.24
C VAL A 20 5.60 -9.24 1.15
N TYR A 21 5.70 -8.71 2.37
CA TYR A 21 4.58 -8.73 3.33
C TYR A 21 3.44 -7.81 2.88
N LEU A 22 3.73 -6.54 2.58
CA LEU A 22 2.73 -5.54 2.17
C LEU A 22 2.07 -5.89 0.83
N GLY A 23 2.81 -6.54 -0.07
CA GLY A 23 2.31 -6.97 -1.37
C GLY A 23 1.22 -8.03 -1.34
N ARG A 24 0.95 -8.66 -0.19
CA ARG A 24 -0.07 -9.73 -0.08
C ARG A 24 -1.48 -9.24 -0.38
N ASP A 25 -1.77 -8.00 0.01
CA ASP A 25 -3.08 -7.36 -0.19
C ASP A 25 -3.19 -6.57 -1.50
N TYR A 26 -2.20 -6.73 -2.40
CA TYR A 26 -2.18 -6.00 -3.66
C TYR A 26 -3.37 -6.37 -4.56
N PRO A 27 -4.11 -5.39 -5.13
CA PRO A 27 -5.37 -5.67 -5.84
C PRO A 27 -5.26 -6.63 -7.03
N ALA A 28 -4.14 -6.61 -7.75
CA ALA A 28 -3.90 -7.49 -8.91
C ALA A 28 -3.45 -8.92 -8.52
N GLY A 29 -3.37 -9.22 -7.23
CA GLY A 29 -2.98 -10.52 -6.70
C GLY A 29 -1.49 -10.64 -6.37
N TYR A 30 -1.20 -11.39 -5.31
CA TYR A 30 0.15 -11.53 -4.77
C TYR A 30 1.01 -12.53 -5.56
N THR A 31 0.56 -13.79 -5.70
CA THR A 31 1.38 -14.89 -6.23
C THR A 31 1.71 -14.73 -7.71
N ASN A 32 0.74 -14.32 -8.52
CA ASN A 32 0.87 -14.32 -9.98
C ASN A 32 1.31 -12.96 -10.55
N PHE A 33 1.23 -11.88 -9.76
CA PHE A 33 1.51 -10.53 -10.24
C PHE A 33 2.55 -9.81 -9.39
N PHE A 34 2.25 -9.53 -8.12
CA PHE A 34 3.12 -8.68 -7.30
C PHE A 34 4.47 -9.35 -7.00
N ARG A 35 4.46 -10.58 -6.47
CA ARG A 35 5.66 -11.31 -6.07
C ARG A 35 6.65 -11.55 -7.22
N PRO A 36 6.25 -12.03 -8.41
CA PRO A 36 7.19 -12.21 -9.52
C PRO A 36 7.77 -10.88 -10.01
N LYS A 37 6.99 -9.80 -10.06
CA LYS A 37 7.47 -8.46 -10.42
C LYS A 37 8.46 -7.91 -9.41
N LEU A 38 8.17 -8.05 -8.12
CA LEU A 38 9.08 -7.66 -7.05
C LEU A 38 10.41 -8.42 -7.17
N LYS A 39 10.36 -9.74 -7.33
CA LYS A 39 11.56 -10.56 -7.52
C LYS A 39 12.35 -10.11 -8.75
N ALA A 40 11.70 -9.89 -9.89
CA ALA A 40 12.35 -9.44 -11.11
C ALA A 40 13.04 -8.08 -10.93
N ALA A 41 12.41 -7.13 -10.24
CA ALA A 41 12.98 -5.81 -9.98
C ALA A 41 14.27 -5.88 -9.13
N PHE A 42 14.28 -6.71 -8.08
CA PHE A 42 15.48 -6.93 -7.26
C PHE A 42 16.56 -7.68 -8.03
N MET A 43 16.20 -8.69 -8.83
CA MET A 43 17.15 -9.45 -9.64
C MET A 43 17.83 -8.59 -10.70
N LYS A 44 17.11 -7.64 -11.32
CA LYS A 44 17.68 -6.67 -12.28
C LYS A 44 18.79 -5.80 -11.67
N LYS A 45 18.79 -5.63 -10.34
CA LYS A 45 19.72 -4.78 -9.59
C LYS A 45 20.74 -5.55 -8.76
N ARG A 46 20.83 -6.89 -8.93
CA ARG A 46 21.66 -7.76 -8.08
C ARG A 46 23.15 -7.47 -8.16
N ASP A 47 23.60 -7.00 -9.32
CA ASP A 47 25.02 -6.77 -9.65
C ASP A 47 25.44 -5.30 -9.41
N LEU A 48 24.59 -4.50 -8.75
CA LEU A 48 24.94 -3.13 -8.34
C LEU A 48 26.03 -3.17 -7.26
N VAL A 49 27.14 -2.49 -7.54
CA VAL A 49 28.29 -2.38 -6.62
C VAL A 49 28.41 -0.97 -6.03
N ASP A 50 27.95 0.05 -6.76
CA ASP A 50 27.99 1.44 -6.33
C ASP A 50 27.01 1.70 -5.17
N GLU A 51 27.55 2.24 -4.08
CA GLU A 51 26.80 2.51 -2.86
C GLU A 51 25.74 3.60 -3.06
N ALA A 52 26.04 4.65 -3.84
CA ALA A 52 25.09 5.73 -4.06
C ALA A 52 23.84 5.22 -4.80
N GLU A 53 24.02 4.40 -5.83
CA GLU A 53 22.92 3.76 -6.56
C GLU A 53 22.14 2.73 -5.72
N ILE A 54 22.81 2.01 -4.80
CA ILE A 54 22.13 1.13 -3.84
C ILE A 54 21.23 1.94 -2.91
N ARG A 55 21.75 3.03 -2.31
CA ARG A 55 20.98 3.90 -1.41
C ARG A 55 19.78 4.53 -2.12
N LYS A 56 19.97 5.00 -3.35
CA LYS A 56 18.88 5.51 -4.19
C LYS A 56 17.82 4.46 -4.47
N SER A 57 18.23 3.21 -4.71
CA SER A 57 17.31 2.09 -4.91
C SER A 57 16.54 1.72 -3.64
N ILE A 58 17.18 1.79 -2.48
CA ILE A 58 16.53 1.59 -1.17
C ILE A 58 15.49 2.70 -0.93
N ALA A 59 15.86 3.97 -1.17
CA ALA A 59 14.93 5.09 -1.04
C ALA A 59 13.70 4.94 -1.93
N PHE A 60 13.88 4.49 -3.17
CA PHE A 60 12.77 4.17 -4.06
C PHE A 60 11.88 3.03 -3.53
N GLY A 61 12.46 1.98 -2.94
CA GLY A 61 11.68 0.93 -2.30
C GLY A 61 10.87 1.42 -1.11
N ASN A 62 11.43 2.33 -0.30
CA ASN A 62 10.72 2.98 0.81
C ASN A 62 9.56 3.85 0.33
N TYR A 63 9.72 4.54 -0.81
CA TYR A 63 8.61 5.25 -1.45
C TYR A 63 7.49 4.29 -1.85
N ILE A 64 7.81 3.14 -2.48
CA ILE A 64 6.83 2.12 -2.85
C ILE A 64 6.09 1.57 -1.62
N ILE A 65 6.76 1.41 -0.47
CA ILE A 65 6.11 1.02 0.78
C ILE A 65 4.99 2.02 1.14
N LYS A 66 5.26 3.33 1.06
CA LYS A 66 4.27 4.37 1.36
C LYS A 66 3.09 4.35 0.41
N GLU A 67 3.32 4.10 -0.87
CA GLU A 67 2.25 3.90 -1.84
C GLU A 67 1.36 2.69 -1.48
N LEU A 68 1.96 1.57 -1.10
CA LEU A 68 1.23 0.37 -0.69
C LEU A 68 0.42 0.61 0.60
N GLU A 69 1.00 1.29 1.59
CA GLU A 69 0.30 1.70 2.81
C GLU A 69 -0.90 2.60 2.48
N ALA A 70 -0.72 3.60 1.60
CA ALA A 70 -1.79 4.48 1.16
C ALA A 70 -2.93 3.72 0.47
N MET A 71 -2.61 2.77 -0.42
CA MET A 71 -3.61 1.91 -1.06
C MET A 71 -4.38 1.07 -0.03
N TYR A 72 -3.69 0.53 0.98
CA TYR A 72 -4.32 -0.21 2.08
C TYR A 72 -5.30 0.68 2.87
N TYR A 73 -4.88 1.90 3.25
CA TYR A 73 -5.75 2.85 3.94
C TYR A 73 -6.96 3.26 3.10
N LEU A 74 -6.77 3.50 1.80
CA LEU A 74 -7.88 3.81 0.87
C LEU A 74 -8.89 2.68 0.79
N LYS A 75 -8.42 1.42 0.70
CA LYS A 75 -9.30 0.24 0.72
C LYS A 75 -10.10 0.18 2.01
N LYS A 76 -9.44 0.34 3.17
CA LYS A 76 -10.09 0.37 4.48
C LYS A 76 -11.14 1.48 4.59
N TYR A 77 -10.80 2.68 4.14
CA TYR A 77 -11.71 3.83 4.13
C TYR A 77 -12.94 3.56 3.24
N ARG A 78 -12.76 3.05 2.02
CA ARG A 78 -13.87 2.69 1.12
C ARG A 78 -14.82 1.69 1.77
N THR A 79 -14.30 0.65 2.41
CA THR A 79 -15.11 -0.33 3.13
C THR A 79 -15.87 0.29 4.31
N LEU A 80 -15.21 1.16 5.09
CA LEU A 80 -15.84 1.85 6.22
C LEU A 80 -16.96 2.78 5.74
N ARG A 81 -16.67 3.61 4.73
CA ARG A 81 -17.65 4.51 4.12
C ARG A 81 -18.87 3.74 3.62
N ALA A 82 -18.67 2.64 2.89
CA ALA A 82 -19.79 1.83 2.39
C ALA A 82 -20.70 1.26 3.50
N ARG A 83 -20.19 1.03 4.71
CA ARG A 83 -20.95 0.48 5.84
C ARG A 83 -21.68 1.53 6.68
N TYR A 84 -21.11 2.73 6.79
CA TYR A 84 -21.57 3.75 7.73
C TYR A 84 -22.14 5.01 7.07
N THR A 85 -21.97 5.20 5.77
CA THR A 85 -22.69 6.28 5.08
C THR A 85 -24.09 5.78 4.80
N VAL A 86 -25.07 6.36 5.51
CA VAL A 86 -26.49 6.27 5.12
C VAL A 86 -26.58 6.88 3.71
N PRO A 87 -27.21 6.23 2.72
CA PRO A 87 -27.47 6.86 1.43
C PRO A 87 -28.14 8.21 1.66
N GLU A 88 -27.65 9.29 1.04
CA GLU A 88 -28.24 10.64 1.21
C GLU A 88 -29.74 10.67 0.89
N GLU A 89 -30.19 9.76 0.03
CA GLU A 89 -31.61 9.51 -0.28
C GLU A 89 -32.43 9.10 0.96
N ASP A 90 -31.90 8.21 1.81
CA ASP A 90 -32.60 7.77 3.02
C ASP A 90 -32.67 8.87 4.09
N ALA A 91 -31.65 9.73 4.16
CA ALA A 91 -31.64 10.88 5.06
C ALA A 91 -32.64 11.96 4.63
N HIS A 92 -32.74 12.24 3.32
CA HIS A 92 -33.73 13.18 2.77
C HIS A 92 -35.17 12.66 2.92
N ILE A 93 -35.40 11.38 2.66
CA ILE A 93 -36.71 10.74 2.85
C ILE A 93 -37.09 10.73 4.35
N ALA A 94 -36.15 10.45 5.24
CA ALA A 94 -36.37 10.49 6.69
C ALA A 94 -36.69 11.91 7.18
N LEU A 95 -36.01 12.94 6.65
CA LEU A 95 -36.30 14.34 6.98
C LEU A 95 -37.67 14.78 6.46
N GLN A 96 -38.03 14.43 5.21
CA GLN A 96 -39.34 14.74 4.65
C GLN A 96 -40.46 14.08 5.46
N LYS A 97 -40.33 12.79 5.79
CA LYS A 97 -41.30 12.10 6.67
C LYS A 97 -41.39 12.73 8.06
N ALA A 98 -40.27 13.15 8.65
CA ALA A 98 -40.26 13.81 9.96
C ALA A 98 -40.93 15.19 9.92
N LEU A 99 -40.78 15.95 8.83
CA LEU A 99 -41.41 17.26 8.65
C LEU A 99 -42.91 17.14 8.35
N GLU A 100 -43.33 16.11 7.60
CA GLU A 100 -44.75 15.84 7.30
C GLU A 100 -45.51 15.33 8.54
N SER A 101 -44.87 14.55 9.40
CA SER A 101 -45.47 14.07 10.66
C SER A 101 -45.61 15.15 11.74
N GLN A 102 -44.86 16.26 11.65
CA GLN A 102 -45.02 17.45 12.49
C GLN A 102 -46.09 18.44 11.98
N ARG A 103 -46.65 18.19 10.80
CA ARG A 103 -47.69 19.04 10.17
C ARG A 103 -49.13 18.57 10.44
N ILE A 104 -49.32 17.58 11.30
CA ILE A 104 -50.63 17.08 11.76
C ILE A 104 -50.85 17.50 13.20
#